data_AF-A0A0C9STH4-F1
#
_entry.id   AF-A0A0C9STH4-F1
#
_cell.length_a   1.000
_cell.length_b   1.000
_cell.length_c   1.000
_cell.angle_alpha   90.00
_cell.angle_beta   90.00
_cell.angle_gamma   90.00
#
_symmetry.space_group_name_H-M   'P 1'
#
loop_
_entity.id
_entity.type
_entity.pdbx_description
1 polymer ?
#
loop_
_entity_poly.entity_id
_entity_poly.type
_entity_poly.pdbx_seq_one_letter_code
_entity_poly.pdbx_strand_id
1 'polypeptide(L)'
;VTASVFQVLGLILTAFRIYLRLKIGRFWWEDAWAGISLLSGSIWMIARWTFLLKSEYGLTSIVGAWTYSIGFTCIITAVRMSVLFSITRVIPESSRLRKFTHACAAFFAVCWVILIIEKILQCASDPSWHHVPISSGKPFCQVKPKISIFQFTTDCVAVLILVVLPLRVLWKVRLPRRQRRMILAIL
;
A
#
# COMPACT_ATOMS: atom_id res chain seq x y z
N VAL A 1 -11.44 -15.10 9.35
CA VAL A 1 -12.32 -14.17 10.10
C VAL A 1 -11.53 -13.02 10.72
N THR A 2 -10.51 -13.29 11.55
CA THR A 2 -9.66 -12.26 12.20
C THR A 2 -9.08 -11.22 11.23
N ALA A 3 -8.47 -11.67 10.13
CA ALA A 3 -7.91 -10.76 9.11
C ALA A 3 -8.96 -9.82 8.47
N SER A 4 -10.20 -10.27 8.34
CA SER A 4 -11.29 -9.46 7.78
C SER A 4 -11.72 -8.36 8.75
N VAL A 5 -11.73 -8.65 10.06
CA VAL A 5 -12.06 -7.66 11.11
C VAL A 5 -11.03 -6.53 11.12
N PHE A 6 -9.73 -6.86 11.12
CA PHE A 6 -8.67 -5.86 11.05
C PHE A 6 -8.73 -5.01 9.80
N GLN A 7 -9.16 -5.60 8.69
CA GLN A 7 -9.28 -4.88 7.43
C GLN A 7 -10.47 -3.93 7.40
N VAL A 8 -11.62 -4.33 7.94
CA VAL A 8 -12.79 -3.44 8.09
C VAL A 8 -12.45 -2.28 9.03
N LEU A 9 -11.81 -2.56 10.16
CA LEU A 9 -11.30 -1.53 11.07
C LEU A 9 -10.32 -0.59 10.35
N GLY A 10 -9.39 -1.13 9.56
CA GLY A 10 -8.46 -0.36 8.75
C GLY A 10 -9.17 0.55 7.75
N LEU A 11 -10.18 0.03 7.03
CA LEU A 11 -11.01 0.79 6.11
C LEU A 11 -11.73 1.95 6.80
N ILE A 12 -12.37 1.69 7.95
CA ILE A 12 -13.07 2.70 8.75
C ILE A 12 -12.10 3.78 9.24
N LEU A 13 -10.93 3.39 9.77
CA LEU A 13 -9.91 4.34 10.22
C LEU A 13 -9.35 5.17 9.07
N THR A 14 -9.20 4.59 7.89
CA THR A 14 -8.73 5.30 6.69
C THR A 14 -9.79 6.28 6.19
N ALA A 15 -11.07 5.88 6.16
CA ALA A 15 -12.21 6.74 5.84
C ALA A 15 -12.31 7.92 6.82
N PHE A 16 -12.19 7.64 8.12
CA PHE A 16 -12.23 8.66 9.17
C PHE A 16 -11.05 9.64 9.05
N ARG A 17 -9.84 9.14 8.77
CA ARG A 17 -8.67 10.00 8.49
C ARG A 17 -8.89 10.90 7.29
N ILE A 18 -9.46 10.39 6.19
CA ILE A 18 -9.80 11.19 5.01
C ILE A 18 -10.85 12.23 5.38
N TYR A 19 -11.93 11.84 6.05
CA TYR A 19 -12.99 12.75 6.48
C TYR A 19 -12.47 13.92 7.33
N LEU A 20 -11.61 13.63 8.32
CA LEU A 20 -10.98 14.67 9.13
C LEU A 20 -10.12 15.62 8.29
N ARG A 21 -9.39 15.09 7.29
CA ARG A 21 -8.53 15.89 6.40
C ARG A 21 -9.33 16.74 5.43
N LEU A 22 -10.42 16.21 4.89
CA LEU A 22 -11.38 16.94 4.05
C LEU A 22 -12.03 18.09 4.81
N LYS A 23 -12.40 17.85 6.08
CA LYS A 23 -12.97 18.89 6.95
C LYS A 23 -11.97 20.02 7.27
N ILE A 24 -10.67 19.73 7.25
CA ILE A 24 -9.60 20.73 7.46
C ILE A 24 -9.25 21.48 6.15
N GLY A 25 -9.86 21.13 5.01
CA GLY A 25 -9.86 21.95 3.79
C GLY A 25 -8.54 22.02 3.03
N ARG A 26 -7.58 21.12 3.27
CA ARG A 26 -6.31 21.07 2.52
C ARG A 26 -6.25 19.87 1.59
N PHE A 27 -7.02 19.96 0.51
CA PHE A 27 -7.07 18.98 -0.58
C PHE A 27 -5.75 19.03 -1.37
N TRP A 28 -4.89 18.02 -1.21
CA TRP A 28 -3.61 17.89 -1.89
C TRP A 28 -3.46 16.48 -2.47
N TRP A 29 -2.41 16.23 -3.28
CA TRP A 29 -2.08 14.91 -3.87
C TRP A 29 -2.09 13.75 -2.84
N GLU A 30 -2.01 14.04 -1.54
CA GLU A 30 -2.16 13.10 -0.42
C GLU A 30 -3.53 12.40 -0.39
N ASP A 31 -4.62 13.10 -0.71
CA ASP A 31 -6.00 12.59 -0.61
C ASP A 31 -6.34 11.65 -1.78
N ALA A 32 -5.67 11.82 -2.93
CA ALA A 32 -5.80 10.93 -4.08
C ALA A 32 -5.28 9.52 -3.74
N TRP A 33 -4.10 9.41 -3.11
CA TRP A 33 -3.55 8.11 -2.70
C TRP A 33 -4.38 7.45 -1.59
N ALA A 34 -4.91 8.23 -0.65
CA ALA A 34 -5.79 7.71 0.39
C ALA A 34 -7.11 7.18 -0.19
N GLY A 35 -7.69 7.90 -1.16
CA GLY A 35 -8.87 7.45 -1.92
C GLY A 35 -8.61 6.17 -2.72
N ILE A 36 -7.46 6.09 -3.40
CA ILE A 36 -7.03 4.87 -4.12
C ILE A 36 -6.89 3.68 -3.17
N SER A 37 -6.30 3.88 -1.98
CA SER A 37 -6.20 2.82 -0.96
C SER A 37 -7.57 2.34 -0.50
N LEU A 38 -8.53 3.25 -0.36
CA LEU A 38 -9.86 2.95 0.14
C LEU A 38 -10.71 2.22 -0.90
N LEU A 39 -10.65 2.68 -2.15
CA LEU A 39 -11.28 2.02 -3.30
C LEU A 39 -10.70 0.61 -3.52
N SER A 40 -9.37 0.50 -3.63
CA SER A 40 -8.72 -0.81 -3.81
C SER A 40 -8.95 -1.75 -2.63
N GLY A 41 -8.96 -1.24 -1.39
CA GLY A 41 -9.31 -1.98 -0.18
C GLY A 41 -10.74 -2.53 -0.19
N SER A 42 -11.70 -1.72 -0.64
CA SER A 42 -13.11 -2.10 -0.73
C SER A 42 -13.33 -3.19 -1.79
N ILE A 43 -12.74 -3.01 -2.97
CA ILE A 43 -12.79 -3.96 -4.07
C ILE A 43 -12.14 -5.30 -3.67
N TRP A 44 -11.00 -5.26 -2.97
CA TRP A 44 -10.34 -6.46 -2.46
C TRP A 44 -11.18 -7.20 -1.42
N MET A 45 -11.86 -6.47 -0.54
CA MET A 45 -12.71 -7.07 0.49
C MET A 45 -13.88 -7.82 -0.16
N ILE A 46 -14.55 -7.20 -1.14
CA ILE A 46 -15.63 -7.83 -1.92
C ILE A 46 -15.10 -9.07 -2.65
N ALA A 47 -13.96 -8.96 -3.34
CA ALA A 47 -13.36 -10.07 -4.07
C ALA A 47 -12.95 -11.24 -3.16
N ARG A 48 -12.50 -10.97 -1.93
CA ARG A 48 -12.16 -12.01 -0.95
C ARG A 48 -13.39 -12.78 -0.49
N TRP A 49 -14.49 -12.09 -0.24
CA TRP A 49 -15.74 -12.73 0.18
C TRP A 49 -16.37 -13.52 -0.97
N THR A 50 -16.36 -13.00 -2.20
CA THR A 50 -16.85 -13.76 -3.37
C THR A 50 -15.99 -14.98 -3.65
N PHE A 51 -14.66 -14.86 -3.52
CA PHE A 51 -13.74 -15.98 -3.66
C PHE A 51 -13.93 -17.02 -2.56
N LEU A 52 -14.23 -16.65 -1.32
CA LEU A 52 -14.41 -17.59 -0.20
C LEU A 52 -15.79 -18.27 -0.19
N LEU A 53 -16.86 -17.53 -0.50
CA LEU A 53 -18.24 -18.03 -0.40
C LEU A 53 -18.71 -18.82 -1.63
N LYS A 54 -18.16 -18.53 -2.82
CA LYS A 54 -18.59 -19.21 -4.06
C LYS A 54 -17.65 -20.38 -4.36
N SER A 55 -18.21 -21.59 -4.36
CA SER A 55 -17.50 -22.86 -4.63
C SER A 55 -17.32 -23.17 -6.12
N GLU A 56 -17.91 -22.36 -7.01
CA GLU A 56 -17.86 -22.62 -8.46
C GLU A 56 -16.51 -22.22 -9.06
N TYR A 57 -15.88 -23.19 -9.73
CA TYR A 57 -14.70 -23.01 -10.57
C TYR A 57 -15.11 -22.28 -11.85
N GLY A 58 -14.93 -20.95 -11.88
CA GLY A 58 -15.32 -20.11 -13.01
C GLY A 58 -14.69 -18.72 -12.97
N LEU A 59 -15.15 -17.84 -13.86
CA LEU A 59 -14.64 -16.47 -14.05
C LEU A 59 -14.50 -15.69 -12.73
N THR A 60 -15.42 -15.89 -11.78
CA THR A 60 -15.41 -15.26 -10.44
C THR A 60 -14.15 -15.59 -9.63
N SER A 61 -13.64 -16.84 -9.72
CA SER A 61 -12.42 -17.23 -9.00
C SER A 61 -11.18 -16.61 -9.62
N ILE A 62 -11.16 -16.48 -10.95
CA ILE A 62 -10.08 -15.85 -11.72
C ILE A 62 -10.04 -14.34 -11.39
N VAL A 63 -11.18 -13.66 -11.43
CA VAL A 63 -11.30 -12.25 -11.04
C VAL A 63 -10.90 -12.03 -9.58
N GLY A 64 -11.29 -12.93 -8.69
CA GLY A 64 -10.88 -12.92 -7.27
C GLY A 64 -9.37 -13.00 -7.10
N ALA A 65 -8.69 -13.86 -7.86
CA ALA A 65 -7.23 -14.02 -7.82
C ALA A 65 -6.48 -12.79 -8.35
N TRP A 66 -6.94 -12.23 -9.48
CA TRP A 66 -6.41 -10.97 -10.02
C TRP A 66 -6.56 -9.83 -9.03
N THR A 67 -7.76 -9.70 -8.46
CA THR A 67 -8.09 -8.64 -7.52
C THR A 67 -7.30 -8.80 -6.23
N TYR A 68 -7.08 -10.04 -5.77
CA TYR A 68 -6.28 -10.33 -4.59
C TYR A 68 -4.83 -9.87 -4.77
N SER A 69 -4.19 -10.27 -5.89
CA SER A 69 -2.78 -9.99 -6.18
C SER A 69 -2.51 -8.49 -6.42
N ILE A 70 -3.36 -7.85 -7.22
CA ILE A 70 -3.22 -6.42 -7.54
C ILE A 70 -3.64 -5.57 -6.34
N GLY A 71 -4.82 -5.83 -5.77
CA GLY A 71 -5.39 -5.02 -4.70
C GLY A 71 -4.50 -5.00 -3.46
N PHE A 72 -3.90 -6.13 -3.06
CA PHE A 72 -2.96 -6.15 -1.94
C PHE A 72 -1.76 -5.22 -2.16
N THR A 73 -1.17 -5.26 -3.37
CA THR A 73 -0.03 -4.43 -3.74
C THR A 73 -0.43 -2.95 -3.77
N CYS A 74 -1.59 -2.61 -4.32
CA CYS A 74 -2.14 -1.26 -4.35
C CYS A 74 -2.36 -0.69 -2.95
N ILE A 75 -3.00 -1.46 -2.06
CA ILE A 75 -3.31 -1.03 -0.68
C ILE A 75 -2.00 -0.72 0.07
N ILE A 76 -1.03 -1.63 0.03
CA ILE A 76 0.24 -1.44 0.76
C ILE A 76 0.98 -0.21 0.27
N THR A 77 1.14 -0.06 -1.05
CA THR A 77 1.86 1.10 -1.60
C THR A 77 1.10 2.39 -1.31
N ALA A 78 -0.22 2.41 -1.47
CA ALA A 78 -1.02 3.61 -1.22
C ALA A 78 -0.95 4.05 0.25
N VAL A 79 -0.97 3.11 1.21
CA VAL A 79 -0.76 3.39 2.64
C VAL A 79 0.62 3.98 2.88
N ARG A 80 1.68 3.39 2.32
CA ARG A 80 3.05 3.89 2.48
C ARG A 80 3.23 5.29 1.90
N MET A 81 2.64 5.55 0.74
CA MET A 81 2.63 6.89 0.15
C MET A 81 1.91 7.89 1.05
N SER A 82 0.73 7.55 1.57
CA SER A 82 -0.02 8.41 2.49
C SER A 82 0.80 8.77 3.73
N VAL A 83 1.54 7.81 4.30
CA VAL A 83 2.43 8.06 5.44
C VAL A 83 3.62 8.94 5.03
N LEU A 84 4.27 8.64 3.89
CA LEU A 84 5.41 9.41 3.39
C LEU A 84 5.06 10.88 3.17
N PHE A 85 3.92 11.15 2.53
CA PHE A 85 3.42 12.51 2.33
C PHE A 85 3.06 13.19 3.66
N SER A 86 2.42 12.46 4.58
CA SER A 86 2.13 12.98 5.93
C SER A 86 3.41 13.42 6.66
N ILE A 87 4.52 12.69 6.50
CA ILE A 87 5.83 13.07 7.05
C ILE A 87 6.40 14.29 6.32
N THR A 88 6.30 14.35 4.98
CA THR A 88 6.83 15.49 4.21
C THR A 88 6.22 16.82 4.62
N ARG A 89 4.98 16.82 5.10
CA ARG A 89 4.26 18.00 5.57
C ARG A 89 4.78 18.54 6.91
N VAL A 90 5.34 17.68 7.75
CA VAL A 90 5.93 18.07 9.05
C VAL A 90 7.31 18.70 8.85
N ILE A 91 7.98 18.41 7.72
CA ILE A 91 9.31 18.91 7.42
C ILE A 91 9.24 20.38 6.96
N PRO A 92 10.00 21.30 7.58
CA PRO A 92 10.00 22.71 7.19
C PRO A 92 10.48 22.92 5.75
N GLU A 93 9.84 23.86 5.07
CA GLU A 93 9.89 24.13 3.63
C GLU A 93 11.28 24.48 3.07
N SER A 94 12.19 24.98 3.91
CA SER A 94 13.56 25.36 3.55
C SER A 94 14.53 24.17 3.37
N SER A 95 14.14 22.95 3.73
CA SER A 95 15.08 21.83 3.80
C SER A 95 15.22 21.04 2.49
N ARG A 96 16.47 20.76 2.08
CA ARG A 96 16.80 19.81 0.98
C ARG A 96 16.14 18.43 1.16
N LEU A 97 15.79 18.08 2.40
CA LEU A 97 15.10 16.84 2.77
C LEU A 97 13.69 16.74 2.16
N ARG A 98 12.96 17.85 2.00
CA ARG A 98 11.62 17.83 1.38
C ARG A 98 11.69 17.44 -0.09
N LYS A 99 12.65 18.00 -0.84
CA LYS A 99 12.91 17.64 -2.24
C LYS A 99 13.33 16.18 -2.38
N PHE A 100 14.24 15.72 -1.51
CA PHE A 100 14.64 14.31 -1.47
C PHE A 100 13.45 13.39 -1.21
N THR A 101 12.56 13.74 -0.28
CA THR A 101 11.42 12.89 0.06
C THR A 101 10.39 12.83 -1.07
N HIS A 102 10.14 13.94 -1.78
CA HIS A 102 9.32 13.92 -2.99
C HIS A 102 9.96 13.10 -4.12
N ALA A 103 11.28 13.17 -4.29
CA ALA A 103 11.98 12.33 -5.25
C ALA A 103 11.85 10.83 -4.90
N CYS A 104 12.00 10.46 -3.62
CA CYS A 104 11.75 9.09 -3.16
C CYS A 104 10.29 8.66 -3.38
N ALA A 105 9.32 9.54 -3.11
CA ALA A 105 7.91 9.25 -3.34
C ALA A 105 7.63 9.00 -4.83
N ALA A 106 8.16 9.85 -5.72
CA ALA A 106 8.04 9.66 -7.16
C ALA A 106 8.69 8.36 -7.62
N PHE A 107 9.89 8.06 -7.13
CA PHE A 107 10.59 6.81 -7.43
C PHE A 107 9.78 5.58 -7.01
N PHE A 108 9.27 5.54 -5.78
CA PHE A 108 8.44 4.43 -5.31
C PHE A 108 7.14 4.29 -6.10
N ALA A 109 6.55 5.40 -6.55
CA ALA A 109 5.34 5.36 -7.36
C ALA A 109 5.62 4.72 -8.73
N VAL A 110 6.74 5.10 -9.35
CA VAL A 110 7.19 4.51 -10.63
C VAL A 110 7.48 3.03 -10.47
N CYS A 111 8.25 2.63 -9.44
CA CYS A 111 8.54 1.22 -9.17
C CYS A 111 7.26 0.40 -8.96
N TRP A 112 6.25 0.98 -8.31
CA TRP A 112 4.95 0.34 -8.12
C TRP A 112 4.17 0.16 -9.43
N VAL A 113 4.15 1.16 -10.31
CA VAL A 113 3.51 1.02 -11.64
C VAL A 113 4.19 -0.08 -12.44
N ILE A 114 5.53 -0.11 -12.46
CA ILE A 114 6.31 -1.16 -13.14
C ILE A 114 5.95 -2.54 -12.57
N LEU A 115 5.90 -2.69 -11.25
CA LEU A 115 5.51 -3.94 -10.59
C LEU A 115 4.12 -4.43 -10.98
N ILE A 116 3.14 -3.52 -11.11
CA ILE A 116 1.79 -3.88 -11.57
C ILE A 116 1.83 -4.34 -13.02
N ILE A 117 2.52 -3.61 -13.89
CA ILE A 117 2.62 -3.96 -15.32
C ILE A 117 3.27 -5.33 -15.48
N GLU A 118 4.40 -5.58 -14.81
CA GLU A 118 5.11 -6.87 -14.85
C GLU A 118 4.22 -8.03 -14.36
N LYS A 119 3.44 -7.82 -13.29
CA LYS A 119 2.47 -8.81 -12.82
C LYS A 119 1.37 -9.07 -13.84
N ILE A 120 0.80 -8.02 -14.44
CA ILE A 120 -0.25 -8.15 -15.44
C ILE A 120 0.28 -8.87 -16.67
N LEU A 121 1.43 -8.45 -17.21
CA LEU A 121 2.03 -9.07 -18.37
C LEU A 121 2.36 -10.54 -18.12
N GLN A 122 2.92 -10.88 -16.95
CA GLN A 122 3.21 -12.28 -16.64
C GLN A 122 1.93 -13.12 -16.56
N CYS A 123 0.93 -12.66 -15.82
CA CYS A 123 -0.30 -13.42 -15.61
C CYS A 123 -1.21 -13.44 -16.84
N ALA A 124 -1.11 -12.45 -17.74
CA ALA A 124 -1.84 -12.43 -19.01
C ALA A 124 -1.15 -13.27 -20.09
N SER A 125 0.19 -13.32 -20.11
CA SER A 125 0.95 -14.07 -21.12
C SER A 125 0.89 -15.58 -20.92
N ASP A 126 0.71 -16.03 -19.68
CA ASP A 126 0.66 -17.45 -19.35
C ASP A 126 -0.73 -17.81 -18.81
N PRO A 127 -1.69 -18.26 -19.64
CA PRO A 127 -3.03 -18.61 -19.19
C PRO A 127 -3.10 -19.97 -18.47
N SER A 128 -1.98 -20.68 -18.28
CA SER A 128 -1.94 -22.01 -17.66
C SER A 128 -2.56 -22.04 -16.25
N TRP A 129 -2.44 -20.93 -15.51
CA TRP A 129 -3.02 -20.81 -14.16
C TRP A 129 -4.55 -20.66 -14.15
N HIS A 130 -5.20 -20.43 -15.30
CA HIS A 130 -6.66 -20.43 -15.41
C HIS A 130 -7.25 -21.85 -15.44
N HIS A 131 -6.46 -22.85 -15.83
CA HIS A 131 -6.92 -24.23 -16.07
C HIS A 131 -6.48 -25.23 -15.00
N VAL A 132 -6.14 -24.76 -13.79
CA VAL A 132 -5.72 -25.67 -12.71
C VAL A 132 -6.85 -26.62 -12.30
N PRO A 133 -6.56 -27.94 -12.18
CA PRO A 133 -7.56 -28.92 -11.77
C PRO A 133 -7.99 -28.68 -10.32
N ILE A 134 -9.27 -28.99 -10.06
CA ILE A 134 -9.97 -28.83 -8.78
C ILE A 134 -9.18 -29.41 -7.60
N SER A 135 -8.39 -30.47 -7.81
CA SER A 135 -7.57 -31.11 -6.76
C SER A 135 -6.40 -30.26 -6.26
N SER A 136 -5.95 -29.27 -7.04
CA SER A 136 -4.79 -28.42 -6.73
C SER A 136 -5.17 -27.10 -6.04
N GLY A 137 -6.47 -26.88 -5.79
CA GLY A 137 -6.98 -25.66 -5.16
C GLY A 137 -7.52 -24.63 -6.16
N LYS A 138 -7.66 -23.38 -5.71
CA LYS A 138 -8.22 -22.28 -6.53
C LYS A 138 -7.14 -21.66 -7.44
N PRO A 139 -7.50 -21.19 -8.65
CA PRO A 139 -6.56 -20.57 -9.59
C PRO A 139 -5.86 -19.36 -8.96
N PHE A 140 -4.53 -19.38 -8.95
CA PHE A 140 -3.70 -18.29 -8.48
C PHE A 140 -2.48 -18.15 -9.41
N CYS A 141 -2.27 -16.94 -9.93
CA CYS A 141 -1.10 -16.66 -10.75
C CYS A 141 0.17 -16.64 -9.87
N GLN A 142 1.06 -17.60 -10.08
CA GLN A 142 2.35 -17.62 -9.40
C GLN A 142 3.30 -16.60 -10.03
N VAL A 143 3.52 -15.51 -9.31
CA VAL A 143 4.45 -14.45 -9.71
C VAL A 143 5.88 -15.02 -9.72
N LYS A 144 6.66 -14.72 -10.77
CA LYS A 144 8.06 -15.19 -10.88
C LYS A 144 8.87 -14.73 -9.66
N PRO A 145 9.82 -15.56 -9.18
CA PRO A 145 10.66 -15.20 -8.03
C PRO A 145 11.36 -13.85 -8.19
N LYS A 146 11.78 -13.50 -9.41
CA LYS A 146 12.43 -12.21 -9.73
C LYS A 146 11.55 -11.01 -9.38
N ILE A 147 10.27 -11.03 -9.74
CA ILE A 147 9.32 -9.95 -9.44
C ILE A 147 9.03 -9.91 -7.94
N SER A 148 8.91 -11.07 -7.30
CA SER A 148 8.70 -11.16 -5.85
C SER A 148 9.87 -10.58 -5.06
N ILE A 149 11.11 -10.89 -5.43
CA ILE A 149 12.33 -10.34 -4.82
C ILE A 149 12.40 -8.83 -5.03
N PHE A 150 12.09 -8.34 -6.24
CA PHE A 150 12.08 -6.91 -6.52
C PHE A 150 11.04 -6.15 -5.69
N GLN A 151 9.84 -6.72 -5.55
CA GLN A 151 8.80 -6.19 -4.67
C GLN A 151 9.27 -6.16 -3.22
N PHE A 152 9.79 -7.27 -2.70
CA PHE A 152 10.26 -7.36 -1.32
C PHE A 152 11.38 -6.35 -1.02
N THR A 153 12.34 -6.20 -1.94
CA THR A 153 13.44 -5.26 -1.78
C THR A 153 12.95 -3.81 -1.75
N THR A 154 12.05 -3.45 -2.67
CA THR A 154 11.43 -2.11 -2.71
C THR A 154 10.65 -1.82 -1.42
N ASP A 155 9.94 -2.84 -0.92
CA ASP A 155 9.18 -2.77 0.32
C ASP A 155 10.08 -2.51 1.54
N CYS A 156 11.18 -3.24 1.67
CA CYS A 156 12.16 -3.03 2.74
C CYS A 156 12.75 -1.62 2.68
N VAL A 157 13.15 -1.16 1.49
CA VAL A 157 13.72 0.19 1.32
C VAL A 157 12.70 1.27 1.68
N ALA A 158 11.43 1.11 1.28
CA ALA A 158 10.37 2.04 1.65
C ALA A 158 10.16 2.13 3.15
N VAL A 159 10.15 1.00 3.86
CA VAL A 159 10.03 0.95 5.33
C VAL A 159 11.24 1.61 5.99
N LEU A 160 12.46 1.31 5.53
CA LEU A 160 13.67 1.93 6.06
C LEU A 160 13.64 3.45 5.90
N ILE A 161 13.23 3.95 4.74
CA ILE A 161 13.11 5.40 4.50
C ILE A 161 12.06 6.02 5.42
N LEU A 162 10.91 5.36 5.60
CA LEU A 162 9.83 5.82 6.48
C LEU A 162 10.23 5.88 7.95
N VAL A 163 11.14 5.02 8.41
CA VAL A 163 11.67 5.04 9.79
C VAL A 163 12.82 6.05 9.93
N VAL A 164 13.73 6.12 8.96
CA VAL A 164 14.91 6.97 9.02
C VAL A 164 14.56 8.46 8.86
N LEU A 165 13.58 8.81 8.01
CA LEU A 165 13.15 10.18 7.79
C LEU A 165 12.73 10.90 9.09
N PRO A 166 11.75 10.42 9.88
CA PRO A 166 11.33 11.08 11.11
C PRO A 166 12.45 11.11 12.15
N LEU A 167 13.29 10.07 12.23
CA LEU A 167 14.45 10.06 13.13
C LEU A 167 15.47 11.15 12.77
N ARG A 168 15.79 11.33 11.49
CA ARG A 168 16.70 12.39 11.04
C ARG A 168 16.13 13.78 11.26
N VAL A 169 14.83 13.97 11.02
CA VAL A 169 14.14 15.24 11.31
C VAL A 169 14.23 15.53 12.81
N LEU A 170 13.92 14.55 13.66
CA LEU A 170 13.99 14.68 15.12
C LEU A 170 15.41 14.96 15.64
N TRP A 171 16.43 14.40 15.00
CA TRP A 171 17.83 14.68 15.37
C TRP A 171 18.30 16.07 14.92
N LYS A 172 17.81 16.57 13.79
CA LYS A 172 18.22 17.88 13.26
C LYS A 172 17.54 19.04 13.99
N VAL A 173 16.30 18.85 14.44
CA VAL A 173 15.63 19.83 15.29
C VAL A 173 16.14 19.62 16.72
N ARG A 174 16.92 20.57 17.26
CA ARG A 174 17.38 20.58 18.66
C ARG A 174 16.18 20.76 19.60
N LEU A 175 15.32 19.76 19.72
CA LEU A 175 14.14 19.78 20.60
C LEU A 175 14.58 19.50 22.05
N PRO A 176 14.07 20.26 23.04
CA PRO A 176 14.32 20.00 24.45
C PRO A 176 13.96 18.55 24.80
N ARG A 177 14.78 17.90 25.65
CA ARG A 177 14.70 16.46 25.99
C ARG A 177 13.31 15.95 26.43
N ARG A 178 12.38 16.84 26.85
CA ARG A 178 10.99 16.49 27.21
C ARG A 178 10.09 16.22 25.99
N GLN A 179 10.15 17.02 24.93
CA GLN A 179 9.34 16.79 23.72
C GLN A 179 9.82 15.59 22.90
N ARG A 180 11.14 15.31 22.94
CA ARG A 180 11.75 14.14 22.28
C ARG A 180 11.20 12.81 22.81
N ARG A 181 10.88 12.72 24.11
CA ARG A 181 10.29 11.52 24.73
C ARG A 181 8.83 11.32 24.38
N MET A 182 8.06 12.40 24.21
CA MET A 182 6.64 12.30 23.88
C MET A 182 6.42 11.80 22.45
N ILE A 183 7.27 12.22 21.50
CA ILE A 183 7.19 11.78 20.11
C ILE A 183 7.68 10.33 19.95
N LEU A 184 8.74 9.92 20.66
CA LEU A 184 9.23 8.53 20.69
C LEU A 184 8.26 7.54 21.37
N ALA A 185 7.33 8.01 22.20
CA ALA A 185 6.32 7.18 22.82
C ALA A 185 5.05 6.98 21.95
N ILE A 186 4.88 7.81 20.92
CA ILE A 186 3.71 7.78 20.01
C ILE A 186 4.04 7.01 18.71
N LEU A 187 5.33 6.90 18.36
CA LEU A 187 5.83 6.22 17.17
C LEU A 187 6.19 4.77 17.49
#